data_AF-A0A6N2SR21-F1
#
_entry.id   AF-A0A6N2SR21-F1
#
_cell.length_a   1.000
_cell.length_b   1.000
_cell.length_c   1.000
_cell.angle_alpha   90.00
_cell.angle_beta   90.00
_cell.angle_gamma   90.00
#
_symmetry.space_group_name_H-M   'P 1'
#
loop_
_entity.id
_entity.type
_entity.pdbx_description
1 polymer ?
#
loop_
_entity_poly.entity_id
_entity_poly.type
_entity_poly.pdbx_seq_one_letter_code
_entity_poly.pdbx_strand_id
1 'polypeptide(L)'
;MLRHRHNRKWFAVVMEVPRCKLHLEGEGTVDVLNLKCEPLMIGPLRHEPGVLPAYHMNKEHWITILLDSPFPPETIRSLLDLSFDLTR
;
A
#
# COMPACT_ATOMS: atom_id res chain seq x y z
N MET A 1 -2.24 7.61 -9.31
CA MET A 1 -1.80 6.26 -9.73
C MET A 1 -0.46 6.34 -10.43
N LEU A 2 0.48 5.44 -10.08
CA LEU A 2 1.84 5.38 -10.58
C LEU A 2 2.05 4.05 -11.33
N ARG A 3 2.65 4.14 -12.52
CA ARG A 3 2.84 3.00 -13.42
C ARG A 3 4.10 3.14 -14.26
N HIS A 4 4.65 2.02 -14.67
CA HIS A 4 5.80 1.95 -15.56
C HIS A 4 5.52 2.55 -16.93
N ARG A 5 6.50 3.24 -17.51
CA ARG A 5 6.35 3.85 -18.85
C ARG A 5 6.28 2.81 -19.97
N HIS A 6 7.06 1.73 -19.86
CA HIS A 6 7.22 0.73 -20.92
C HIS A 6 6.09 -0.31 -20.97
N ASN A 7 5.70 -0.88 -19.81
CA ASN A 7 4.71 -1.96 -19.76
C ASN A 7 3.33 -1.52 -19.24
N ARG A 8 3.21 -0.24 -18.81
CA ARG A 8 1.98 0.37 -18.24
C ARG A 8 1.42 -0.31 -16.99
N LYS A 9 2.13 -1.28 -16.39
CA LYS A 9 1.73 -1.94 -15.13
C LYS A 9 1.82 -0.95 -13.97
N TRP A 10 0.81 -0.99 -13.11
CA TRP A 10 0.77 -0.17 -11.90
C TRP A 10 1.70 -0.74 -10.85
N PHE A 11 2.41 0.13 -10.15
CA PHE A 11 3.24 -0.22 -9.00
C PHE A 11 2.87 0.55 -7.73
N ALA A 12 2.09 1.63 -7.84
CA ALA A 12 1.59 2.33 -6.67
C ALA A 12 0.30 3.09 -6.95
N VAL A 13 -0.58 3.16 -5.96
CA VAL A 13 -1.80 4.00 -6.03
C VAL A 13 -1.99 4.74 -4.72
N VAL A 14 -1.92 6.06 -4.79
CA VAL A 14 -2.29 6.96 -3.68
C VAL A 14 -3.78 7.26 -3.77
N MET A 15 -4.49 7.17 -2.65
CA MET A 15 -5.93 7.42 -2.55
C MET A 15 -6.26 8.07 -1.22
N GLU A 16 -7.23 8.98 -1.21
CA GLU A 16 -7.88 9.45 0.01
C GLU A 16 -9.12 8.57 0.25
N VAL A 17 -9.20 7.90 1.42
CA VAL A 17 -10.22 6.88 1.69
C VAL A 17 -10.93 7.18 3.02
N PRO A 18 -12.27 7.11 3.10
CA PRO A 18 -12.98 7.23 4.37
C PRO A 18 -12.51 6.18 5.38
N ARG A 19 -12.21 6.60 6.62
CA ARG A 19 -11.67 5.72 7.67
C ARG A 19 -12.54 4.49 7.93
N CYS A 20 -13.87 4.65 7.89
CA CYS A 20 -14.83 3.57 8.04
C CYS A 20 -14.73 2.48 6.96
N LYS A 21 -14.27 2.80 5.74
CA LYS A 21 -14.08 1.83 4.64
C LYS A 21 -12.83 0.96 4.85
N LEU A 22 -11.91 1.42 5.69
CA LEU A 22 -10.70 0.71 6.07
C LEU A 22 -10.83 0.00 7.43
N HIS A 23 -12.02 0.04 8.04
CA HIS A 23 -12.27 -0.46 9.40
C HIS A 23 -11.42 0.25 10.46
N LEU A 24 -11.12 1.54 10.24
CA LEU A 24 -10.45 2.39 11.20
C LEU A 24 -11.49 3.18 12.00
N GLU A 25 -11.18 3.42 13.28
CA GLU A 25 -11.98 4.30 14.13
C GLU A 25 -11.80 5.78 13.75
N GLY A 26 -12.80 6.59 14.12
CA GLY A 26 -12.85 8.02 13.86
C GLY A 26 -13.61 8.38 12.57
N GLU A 27 -13.86 9.68 12.42
CA GLU A 27 -14.53 10.26 11.26
C GLU A 27 -13.52 10.79 10.23
N GLY A 28 -13.98 11.09 9.02
CA GLY A 28 -13.17 11.68 7.96
C GLY A 28 -12.45 10.66 7.06
N THR A 29 -11.41 11.14 6.39
CA THR A 29 -10.62 10.40 5.41
C THR A 29 -9.16 10.24 5.86
N VAL A 30 -8.46 9.28 5.26
CA VAL A 30 -7.03 9.06 5.44
C VAL A 30 -6.38 8.81 4.08
N ASP A 31 -5.19 9.36 3.89
CA ASP A 31 -4.40 9.06 2.70
C ASP A 31 -3.72 7.70 2.83
N VAL A 32 -3.88 6.89 1.81
CA VAL A 32 -3.30 5.56 1.74
C VAL A 32 -2.50 5.34 0.48
N LEU A 33 -1.51 4.45 0.57
CA LEU A 33 -0.67 4.02 -0.53
C LEU A 33 -0.82 2.51 -0.72
N ASN A 34 -1.40 2.11 -1.85
CA ASN A 34 -1.39 0.73 -2.28
C ASN A 34 -0.10 0.38 -3.00
N LEU A 35 0.55 -0.70 -2.59
CA LEU A 35 1.77 -1.23 -3.20
C LEU A 35 1.60 -2.71 -3.54
N LYS A 36 2.23 -3.12 -4.64
CA LYS A 36 2.36 -4.52 -5.01
C LYS A 36 3.42 -5.14 -4.10
N CYS A 37 3.17 -6.36 -3.66
CA CYS A 37 3.99 -7.04 -2.68
C CYS A 37 4.05 -8.54 -3.01
N GLU A 38 5.19 -9.16 -2.72
CA GLU A 38 5.31 -10.62 -2.85
C GLU A 38 4.35 -11.31 -1.85
N PRO A 39 3.67 -12.40 -2.25
CA PRO A 39 2.74 -13.11 -1.38
C PRO A 39 3.34 -13.53 -0.03
N LEU A 40 4.62 -13.91 -0.01
CA LEU A 40 5.35 -14.31 1.19
C LEU A 40 5.54 -13.17 2.20
N MET A 41 5.57 -11.92 1.71
CA MET A 41 5.74 -10.72 2.53
C MET A 41 4.42 -10.14 3.05
N ILE A 42 3.27 -10.50 2.45
CA ILE A 42 1.94 -10.00 2.85
C ILE A 42 1.65 -10.30 4.32
N GLY A 43 1.90 -11.54 4.75
CA GLY A 43 1.64 -11.98 6.12
C GLY A 43 2.43 -11.15 7.14
N PRO A 44 3.77 -11.17 7.09
CA PRO A 44 4.62 -10.38 7.98
C PRO A 44 4.29 -8.89 7.97
N LEU A 45 4.16 -8.26 6.80
CA LEU A 45 3.89 -6.82 6.71
C LEU A 45 2.56 -6.43 7.34
N ARG A 46 1.53 -7.28 7.25
CA ARG A 46 0.23 -7.01 7.90
C ARG A 46 0.25 -7.05 9.43
N HIS A 47 1.35 -7.47 10.04
CA HIS A 47 1.54 -7.37 11.49
C HIS A 47 2.15 -6.02 11.89
N GLU A 48 2.66 -5.24 10.93
CA GLU A 48 3.21 -3.92 11.19
C GLU A 48 2.10 -2.87 11.36
N PRO A 49 2.22 -1.97 12.36
CA PRO A 49 1.28 -0.87 12.53
C PRO A 49 1.17 0.01 11.29
N GLY A 50 -0.05 0.20 10.79
CA GLY A 50 -0.31 1.03 9.61
C GLY A 50 -0.31 0.27 8.27
N VAL A 51 -0.13 -1.05 8.28
CA VAL A 51 -0.35 -1.90 7.10
C VAL A 51 -1.72 -2.58 7.19
N LEU A 52 -2.53 -2.40 6.15
CA LEU A 52 -3.87 -2.95 6.03
C LEU A 52 -3.96 -3.94 4.85
N PRO A 53 -4.96 -4.83 4.84
CA PRO A 53 -5.32 -5.58 3.65
C PRO A 53 -5.57 -4.64 2.47
N ALA A 54 -5.18 -5.06 1.26
CA ALA A 54 -5.32 -4.23 0.08
C ALA A 54 -6.76 -3.68 -0.11
N TYR A 55 -6.86 -2.36 -0.23
CA TYR A 55 -8.08 -1.66 -0.59
C TYR A 55 -8.27 -1.66 -2.11
N HIS A 56 -9.39 -2.18 -2.62
CA HIS A 56 -9.72 -2.31 -4.05
C HIS A 56 -8.74 -3.12 -4.93
N MET A 57 -7.67 -3.70 -4.38
CA MET A 57 -6.72 -4.54 -5.10
C MET A 57 -6.74 -5.99 -4.59
N ASN A 58 -6.05 -6.89 -5.30
CA ASN A 58 -5.90 -8.28 -4.88
C ASN A 58 -5.07 -8.37 -3.58
N LYS A 59 -5.69 -8.86 -2.50
CA LYS A 59 -5.09 -8.97 -1.15
C LYS A 59 -3.95 -9.98 -1.03
N GLU A 60 -3.76 -10.86 -2.02
CA GLU A 60 -2.63 -11.80 -2.07
C GLU A 60 -1.37 -11.18 -2.68
N HIS A 61 -1.51 -10.04 -3.37
CA HIS A 61 -0.42 -9.41 -4.13
C HIS A 61 -0.25 -7.92 -3.84
N TRP A 62 -1.08 -7.35 -2.99
CA TRP A 62 -1.06 -5.93 -2.66
C TRP A 62 -1.26 -5.73 -1.17
N ILE A 63 -0.74 -4.61 -0.68
CA ILE A 63 -0.98 -4.08 0.66
C ILE A 63 -1.43 -2.63 0.56
N THR A 64 -2.09 -2.14 1.61
CA THR A 64 -2.42 -0.73 1.79
C THR A 64 -1.64 -0.20 2.97
N ILE A 65 -0.86 0.85 2.77
CA ILE A 65 -0.11 1.54 3.84
C ILE A 65 -0.84 2.84 4.15
N LEU A 66 -1.09 3.09 5.43
CA LEU A 66 -1.57 4.38 5.91
C LEU A 66 -0.43 5.40 5.88
N LEU A 67 -0.61 6.55 5.23
CA LEU A 67 0.46 7.56 5.14
C LEU A 67 0.65 8.34 6.45
N ASP A 68 -0.30 8.27 7.39
CA ASP A 68 -0.18 8.74 8.78
C ASP A 68 0.38 7.66 9.74
N SER A 69 0.83 6.52 9.21
CA SER A 69 1.48 5.46 9.99
C SER A 69 2.83 5.89 10.60
N PRO A 70 3.33 5.21 11.64
CA PRO A 70 4.63 5.51 12.24
C PRO A 70 5.83 5.10 11.37
N PHE A 71 5.62 4.68 10.11
CA PHE A 71 6.73 4.27 9.27
C PHE A 71 7.66 5.44 8.95
N PRO A 72 8.99 5.25 9.08
CA PRO A 72 9.95 6.19 8.53
C PRO A 72 9.73 6.35 7.01
N PRO A 73 9.92 7.56 6.45
CA PRO A 73 9.81 7.78 5.00
C PRO A 73 10.68 6.83 4.16
N GLU A 74 11.85 6.45 4.68
CA GLU A 74 12.77 5.50 4.02
C GLU A 74 12.18 4.09 3.92
N THR A 75 11.38 3.65 4.89
CA THR A 75 10.67 2.37 4.83
C THR A 75 9.61 2.39 3.74
N ILE A 76 8.82 3.47 3.66
CA ILE A 76 7.81 3.64 2.61
C ILE A 76 8.47 3.66 1.22
N ARG A 77 9.61 4.35 1.10
CA ARG A 77 10.41 4.38 -0.13
C ARG A 77 10.93 2.99 -0.51
N SER A 78 11.44 2.23 0.45
CA SER A 78 11.93 0.87 0.22
C SER A 78 10.82 -0.07 -0.26
N LEU A 79 9.62 0.02 0.33
CA LEU A 79 8.45 -0.75 -0.10
C LEU A 79 7.98 -0.33 -1.50
N LEU A 80 8.07 0.97 -1.82
CA LEU A 80 7.76 1.48 -3.15
C LEU A 80 8.74 0.95 -4.21
N ASP A 81 10.05 0.93 -3.90
CA ASP A 81 11.09 0.39 -4.77
C ASP A 81 10.88 -1.12 -5.02
N LEU A 82 10.56 -1.90 -3.98
CA LEU A 82 10.19 -3.32 -4.13
C LEU A 82 8.98 -3.50 -5.05
N SER A 83 7.92 -2.71 -4.86
CA SER A 83 6.73 -2.77 -5.69
C SER A 83 7.01 -2.39 -7.16
N PHE A 84 7.88 -1.40 -7.37
CA PHE A 84 8.34 -0.99 -8.68
C PHE A 84 9.07 -2.14 -9.39
N ASP A 85 10.03 -2.78 -8.73
CA ASP A 85 10.81 -3.87 -9.29
C ASP A 85 9.96 -5.12 -9.57
N LEU A 86 9.00 -5.45 -8.70
CA LEU A 86 8.05 -6.57 -8.88
C LEU A 86 7.16 -6.45 -10.13
N THR A 87 7.06 -5.24 -10.68
CA THR A 87 6.15 -4.92 -11.78
C THR A 87 6.84 -4.40 -13.02
N ARG A 88 8.17 -4.38 -13.02
CA ARG A 88 8.99 -3.97 -14.15
C ARG A 88 8.81 -4.89 -15.36
#